data_AF-A0A2N0NFD5-F1
#
_entry.id   AF-A0A2N0NFD5-F1
#
_cell.length_a   1.000
_cell.length_b   1.000
_cell.length_c   1.000
_cell.angle_alpha   90.00
_cell.angle_beta   90.00
_cell.angle_gamma   90.00
#
_symmetry.space_group_name_H-M   'P 1'
#
loop_
_entity.id
_entity.type
_entity.pdbx_description
1 polymer ?
#
loop_
_entity_poly.entity_id
_entity_poly.type
_entity_poly.pdbx_seq_one_letter_code
_entity_poly.pdbx_strand_id
1 'polypeptide(L)'
;MVEMWATELDQRQQQPNESVDEYTSSIQELYQRVNDAAFAYPDNLQARKFVSGLIPELYMALLNYAGQTMSEITELTKLVAALTEQVTEIGKKVTGNRPPPRSDSRSPNIPTGPN
;
A
#
# COMPACT_ATOMS: atom_id res chain seq x y z
N MET A 1 1.06 -31.67 1.73
CA MET A 1 1.13 -30.56 2.70
C MET A 1 1.94 -29.40 2.13
N VAL A 2 3.19 -29.62 1.69
CA VAL A 2 3.97 -28.63 0.92
C VAL A 2 3.22 -28.12 -0.31
N GLU A 3 2.54 -29.00 -1.07
CA GLU A 3 1.74 -28.61 -2.24
C GLU A 3 0.60 -27.62 -1.91
N MET A 4 -0.01 -27.74 -0.73
CA MET A 4 -1.05 -26.82 -0.27
C MET A 4 -0.45 -25.44 0.03
N TRP A 5 0.69 -25.39 0.72
CA TRP A 5 1.39 -24.15 1.02
C TRP A 5 1.98 -23.48 -0.24
N ALA A 6 2.45 -24.27 -1.20
CA ALA A 6 2.90 -23.76 -2.49
C ALA A 6 1.74 -23.12 -3.27
N THR A 7 0.56 -23.76 -3.24
CA THR A 7 -0.66 -23.21 -3.85
C THR A 7 -1.08 -21.90 -3.15
N GLU A 8 -1.04 -21.87 -1.82
CA GLU A 8 -1.35 -20.67 -1.05
C GLU A 8 -0.38 -19.54 -1.35
N LEU A 9 0.93 -19.82 -1.39
CA LEU A 9 1.98 -18.87 -1.76
C LEU A 9 1.76 -18.26 -3.15
N ASP A 10 1.35 -19.07 -4.13
CA ASP A 10 1.07 -18.59 -5.49
C ASP A 10 -0.19 -17.72 -5.58
N GLN A 11 -1.17 -17.94 -4.70
CA GLN A 11 -2.42 -17.17 -4.65
C GLN A 11 -2.35 -15.97 -3.71
N ARG A 12 -1.28 -15.85 -2.92
CA ARG A 12 -1.19 -14.88 -1.84
C ARG A 12 -0.95 -13.46 -2.36
N GLN A 13 -2.03 -12.69 -2.37
CA GLN A 13 -2.04 -11.26 -2.68
C GLN A 13 -2.33 -10.47 -1.41
N GLN A 14 -1.68 -9.32 -1.24
CA GLN A 14 -1.96 -8.38 -0.18
C GLN A 14 -3.40 -7.90 -0.32
N GLN A 15 -4.17 -8.03 0.75
CA GLN A 15 -5.56 -7.56 0.73
C GLN A 15 -5.61 -6.03 0.90
N PRO A 16 -6.63 -5.34 0.35
CA PRO A 16 -6.74 -3.87 0.46
C PRO A 16 -6.77 -3.34 1.91
N ASN A 17 -7.22 -4.18 2.85
CA ASN A 17 -7.33 -3.89 4.27
C ASN A 17 -6.19 -4.52 5.12
N GLU A 18 -5.20 -5.12 4.47
CA GLU A 18 -4.07 -5.77 5.12
C GLU A 18 -2.84 -4.86 5.11
N SER A 19 -2.21 -4.72 6.27
CA SER A 19 -0.97 -3.95 6.37
C SER A 19 0.20 -4.65 5.66
N VAL A 20 1.19 -3.86 5.25
CA VAL A 20 2.41 -4.41 4.63
C VAL A 20 3.15 -5.36 5.59
N ASP A 21 3.13 -5.09 6.90
CA ASP A 21 3.77 -5.95 7.89
C ASP A 21 3.08 -7.31 8.02
N GLU A 22 1.74 -7.34 8.03
CA GLU A 22 0.96 -8.58 8.04
C GLU A 22 1.20 -9.40 6.76
N TYR A 23 1.14 -8.74 5.60
CA TYR A 23 1.42 -9.36 4.31
C TYR A 23 2.83 -9.97 4.25
N THR A 24 3.83 -9.19 4.67
CA THR A 24 5.25 -9.60 4.68
C THR A 24 5.43 -10.82 5.58
N SER A 25 4.87 -10.80 6.78
CA SER A 25 4.99 -11.90 7.75
C SER A 25 4.36 -13.19 7.19
N SER A 26 3.16 -13.08 6.62
CA SER A 26 2.44 -14.20 6.01
C SER A 26 3.23 -14.83 4.84
N ILE A 27 3.79 -14.02 3.94
CA ILE A 27 4.61 -14.52 2.83
C ILE A 27 5.90 -15.19 3.33
N GLN A 28 6.56 -14.62 4.34
CA GLN A 28 7.79 -15.20 4.92
C GLN A 28 7.51 -16.56 5.56
N GLU A 29 6.40 -16.69 6.30
CA GLU A 29 5.99 -17.98 6.86
C GLU A 29 5.69 -19.01 5.77
N LEU A 30 5.04 -18.61 4.68
CA LEU A 30 4.77 -19.49 3.54
C LEU A 30 6.08 -19.97 2.90
N TYR A 31 7.05 -19.08 2.67
CA TYR A 31 8.37 -19.50 2.18
C TYR A 31 9.09 -20.44 3.13
N GLN A 32 9.02 -20.21 4.45
CA GLN A 32 9.62 -21.12 5.43
C GLN A 32 8.98 -22.51 5.41
N ARG A 33 7.66 -22.61 5.13
CA ARG A 33 6.94 -23.89 5.05
C ARG A 33 7.13 -24.61 3.71
N VAL A 34 7.32 -23.85 2.63
CA VAL A 34 7.48 -24.40 1.27
C VAL A 34 8.94 -24.77 0.98
N ASN A 35 9.91 -24.02 1.52
CA ASN A 35 11.32 -24.34 1.39
C ASN A 35 11.66 -25.56 2.27
N ASP A 36 12.15 -26.63 1.66
CA ASP A 36 12.58 -27.85 2.35
C ASP A 36 14.04 -28.21 2.00
N ALA A 37 14.50 -29.38 2.47
CA ALA A 37 15.88 -29.83 2.22
C ALA A 37 16.15 -30.19 0.75
N ALA A 38 15.12 -30.42 -0.06
CA ALA A 38 15.23 -30.81 -1.46
C ALA A 38 15.11 -29.62 -2.42
N PHE A 39 14.37 -28.56 -2.03
CA PHE A 39 14.17 -27.36 -2.84
C PHE A 39 13.97 -26.12 -1.98
N ALA A 40 14.65 -25.04 -2.34
CA ALA A 40 14.45 -23.72 -1.78
C ALA A 40 14.30 -22.69 -2.91
N TYR A 41 13.31 -21.80 -2.78
CA TYR A 41 13.16 -20.69 -3.71
C TYR A 41 14.36 -19.76 -3.63
N PRO A 42 15.04 -19.46 -4.76
CA PRO A 42 16.04 -18.40 -4.82
C PRO A 42 15.46 -17.08 -4.30
N ASP A 43 16.23 -16.38 -3.47
CA ASP A 43 15.77 -15.19 -2.76
C ASP A 43 15.22 -14.07 -3.68
N ASN A 44 15.86 -13.87 -4.83
CA ASN A 44 15.39 -12.92 -5.85
C ASN A 44 14.05 -13.34 -6.49
N LEU A 45 13.76 -14.64 -6.60
CA LEU A 45 12.44 -15.11 -7.03
C LEU A 45 11.41 -14.90 -5.93
N GLN A 46 11.80 -15.05 -4.66
CA GLN A 46 10.93 -14.73 -3.53
C GLN A 46 10.53 -13.26 -3.54
N ALA A 47 11.50 -12.37 -3.72
CA ALA A 47 11.31 -10.92 -3.84
C ALA A 47 10.38 -10.55 -5.00
N ARG A 48 10.58 -11.13 -6.19
CA ARG A 48 9.70 -10.89 -7.35
C ARG A 48 8.26 -11.29 -7.09
N LYS A 49 8.06 -12.49 -6.51
CA LYS A 49 6.73 -12.99 -6.16
C LYS A 49 6.07 -12.11 -5.10
N PHE A 50 6.82 -11.71 -4.06
CA PHE A 50 6.35 -10.77 -3.05
C PHE A 50 5.87 -9.46 -3.67
N VAL A 51 6.68 -8.82 -4.53
CA VAL A 51 6.27 -7.58 -5.21
C VAL A 51 5.05 -7.79 -6.08
N SER A 52 4.97 -8.89 -6.82
CA SER A 52 3.82 -9.20 -7.68
C SER A 52 2.52 -9.43 -6.91
N GLY A 53 2.61 -9.71 -5.60
CA GLY A 53 1.47 -9.89 -4.74
C GLY A 53 1.06 -8.66 -3.97
N LEU A 54 1.78 -7.55 -4.07
CA LEU A 54 1.41 -6.29 -3.41
C LEU A 54 0.15 -5.67 -4.01
N ILE A 55 -0.51 -4.82 -3.24
CA ILE A 55 -1.59 -3.98 -3.77
C ILE A 55 -1.09 -3.12 -4.96
N PRO A 56 -1.97 -2.74 -5.91
CA PRO A 56 -1.57 -2.10 -7.16
C PRO A 56 -0.69 -0.86 -6.98
N GLU A 57 -0.97 -0.03 -5.97
CA GLU A 57 -0.22 1.19 -5.68
C GLU A 57 1.24 0.89 -5.34
N LEU A 58 1.48 -0.10 -4.46
CA LEU A 58 2.82 -0.51 -4.05
C LEU A 58 3.52 -1.31 -5.15
N TYR A 59 2.81 -2.18 -5.86
CA TYR A 59 3.33 -2.93 -7.01
C TYR A 59 3.93 -1.98 -8.05
N MET A 60 3.19 -0.94 -8.44
CA MET A 60 3.65 0.02 -9.44
C MET A 60 4.87 0.82 -8.96
N ALA A 61 4.94 1.15 -7.67
CA ALA A 61 6.08 1.85 -7.10
C ALA A 61 7.37 0.99 -7.05
N LEU A 62 7.21 -0.33 -6.93
CA LEU A 62 8.30 -1.25 -6.60
C LEU A 62 8.69 -2.21 -7.75
N LEU A 63 7.99 -2.17 -8.88
CA LEU A 63 8.21 -3.07 -10.01
C LEU A 63 9.68 -3.13 -10.46
N ASN A 64 10.36 -1.98 -10.52
CA ASN A 64 11.76 -1.90 -10.95
C ASN A 64 12.76 -2.41 -9.89
N TYR A 65 12.32 -2.63 -8.67
CA TYR A 65 13.13 -3.12 -7.55
C TYR A 65 12.89 -4.60 -7.26
N ALA A 66 11.96 -5.25 -7.97
CA ALA A 66 11.60 -6.66 -7.77
C ALA A 66 12.78 -7.64 -7.93
N GLY A 67 13.89 -7.23 -8.55
CA GLY A 67 15.11 -8.04 -8.67
C GLY A 67 16.03 -8.05 -7.43
N GLN A 68 15.72 -7.26 -6.40
CA GLN A 68 16.48 -7.20 -5.16
C GLN A 68 16.30 -8.45 -4.30
N THR A 69 17.00 -8.50 -3.16
CA THR A 69 16.79 -9.53 -2.16
C THR A 69 15.44 -9.37 -1.44
N MET A 70 14.95 -10.45 -0.84
CA MET A 70 13.71 -10.42 -0.06
C MET A 70 13.81 -9.44 1.12
N SER A 71 14.98 -9.33 1.75
CA SER A 71 15.22 -8.38 2.84
C SER A 71 15.13 -6.92 2.36
N GLU A 72 15.84 -6.58 1.28
CA GLU A 72 15.86 -5.22 0.74
C GLU A 72 14.47 -4.79 0.26
N ILE A 73 13.75 -5.67 -0.45
CA ILE A 73 12.45 -5.30 -1.01
C ILE A 73 11.38 -5.15 0.08
N THR A 74 11.43 -5.96 1.14
CA THR A 74 10.49 -5.83 2.26
C THR A 74 10.74 -4.55 3.05
N GLU A 75 11.98 -4.18 3.29
CA GLU A 75 12.32 -2.89 3.92
C GLU A 75 11.85 -1.72 3.05
N LEU A 76 12.16 -1.75 1.74
CA LEU A 76 11.73 -0.72 0.81
C LEU A 76 10.20 -0.60 0.76
N THR A 77 9.49 -1.73 0.77
CA THR A 77 8.01 -1.74 0.77
C THR A 77 7.44 -1.08 2.02
N LYS A 78 8.01 -1.36 3.19
CA LYS A 78 7.60 -0.71 4.45
C LYS A 78 7.83 0.80 4.41
N LEU A 79 8.98 1.24 3.87
CA LEU A 79 9.30 2.66 3.72
C LEU A 79 8.31 3.37 2.79
N VAL A 80 8.02 2.79 1.62
CA VAL A 80 7.08 3.35 0.65
C VAL A 80 5.66 3.41 1.20
N ALA A 81 5.22 2.37 1.92
CA ALA A 81 3.91 2.34 2.56
C ALA A 81 3.78 3.43 3.63
N ALA A 82 4.77 3.56 4.52
CA ALA A 82 4.78 4.59 5.56
C ALA A 82 4.80 6.01 4.96
N LEU A 83 5.54 6.22 3.87
CA LEU A 83 5.56 7.51 3.17
C LEU A 83 4.19 7.81 2.54
N THR A 84 3.54 6.81 1.94
CA THR A 84 2.22 6.95 1.31
C THR A 84 1.15 7.35 2.34
N GLU A 85 1.19 6.75 3.53
CA GLU A 85 0.33 7.12 4.65
C GLU A 85 0.58 8.57 5.11
N GLN A 86 1.84 8.94 5.31
CA GLN A 86 2.19 10.32 5.71
C GLN A 86 1.75 11.37 4.70
N VAL A 87 1.98 11.12 3.40
CA VAL A 87 1.56 12.04 2.33
C VAL A 87 0.03 12.18 2.31
N THR A 88 -0.70 11.08 2.52
CA THR A 88 -2.17 11.09 2.59
C THR A 88 -2.66 11.92 3.78
N GLU A 89 -2.06 11.75 4.95
CA GLU A 89 -2.41 12.53 6.15
C GLU A 89 -2.07 14.02 6.02
N ILE A 90 -0.94 14.36 5.39
CA ILE A 90 -0.61 15.75 5.07
C ILE A 90 -1.66 16.33 4.10
N GLY A 91 -2.05 15.59 3.06
CA GLY A 91 -3.06 16.01 2.10
C GLY A 91 -4.42 16.34 2.76
N LYS A 92 -4.85 15.51 3.72
CA LYS A 92 -6.05 15.77 4.53
C LYS A 92 -5.92 17.06 5.35
N LYS A 93 -4.77 17.28 6.00
CA LYS A 93 -4.53 18.50 6.79
C LYS A 93 -4.46 19.76 5.93
N VAL A 94 -3.84 19.68 4.75
CA VAL A 94 -3.72 20.81 3.82
C VAL A 94 -5.09 21.20 3.24
N THR A 95 -5.91 20.22 2.87
CA THR A 95 -7.26 20.48 2.31
C THR A 95 -8.30 20.81 3.38
N GLY A 96 -8.24 20.18 4.55
CA GLY A 96 -9.13 20.45 5.69
C GLY A 96 -8.97 21.84 6.31
N ASN A 97 -7.81 22.48 6.12
CA ASN A 97 -7.56 23.86 6.57
C ASN A 97 -8.02 24.93 5.56
N ARG A 98 -8.62 24.56 4.43
CA ARG A 98 -9.16 25.54 3.48
C ARG A 98 -10.42 26.18 4.10
N PRO A 99 -10.46 27.51 4.31
CA PRO A 99 -11.68 28.17 4.74
C PRO A 99 -12.81 27.85 3.76
N PRO A 100 -14.05 27.63 4.22
CA PRO A 100 -15.17 27.49 3.30
C PRO A 100 -15.22 28.70 2.37
N PRO A 101 -15.63 28.53 1.10
CA PRO A 101 -15.82 29.67 0.21
C PRO A 101 -16.70 30.68 0.93
N ARG A 102 -16.20 31.92 1.05
CA ARG A 102 -16.95 33.03 1.63
C ARG A 102 -18.23 33.14 0.82
N SER A 103 -19.36 32.74 1.42
CA SER A 103 -20.68 33.06 0.89
C SER A 103 -20.80 34.58 0.96
N ASP A 104 -20.33 35.27 -0.07
CA ASP A 104 -20.65 36.68 -0.29
C ASP A 104 -22.11 36.73 -0.72
N SER A 105 -22.99 36.51 0.27
CA SER A 105 -24.39 36.86 0.27
C SER A 105 -24.48 38.38 0.23
N ARG A 106 -24.15 38.96 -0.93
CA ARG A 106 -24.39 40.36 -1.22
C ARG A 106 -25.89 40.53 -1.40
N SER A 107 -26.62 40.59 -0.30
CA SER A 107 -28.00 41.08 -0.27
C SER A 107 -27.99 42.49 -0.89
N PRO A 108 -28.73 42.73 -1.99
CA PRO A 108 -28.99 44.09 -2.41
C PRO A 108 -29.96 44.68 -1.40
N ASN A 109 -29.51 45.65 -0.61
CA ASN A 109 -30.40 46.52 0.16
C ASN A 109 -31.34 47.21 -0.83
N ILE A 110 -32.59 46.74 -0.91
CA ILE A 110 -33.68 47.46 -1.55
C ILE A 110 -34.19 48.47 -0.50
N PRO A 111 -34.10 49.79 -0.74
CA PRO A 111 -34.72 50.76 0.14
C PRO A 111 -36.23 50.81 -0.17
N THR A 112 -37.06 50.29 0.71
CA THR A 112 -38.49 50.59 0.72
C THR A 112 -38.69 51.98 1.32
N GLY A 113 -38.83 52.99 0.46
CA GLY A 113 -39.42 54.28 0.81
C GLY A 113 -40.96 54.19 0.80
N PRO A 114 -41.67 55.02 1.59
CA PRO A 114 -43.13 54.95 1.69
C PRO A 114 -43.80 55.78 0.60
N ASN A 115 -44.83 55.21 -0.04
CA ASN A 115 -46.04 55.89 -0.48
C ASN A 115 -47.11 54.86 -0.87
#